data_AF-A0A0C4EGN1-F1
#
_entry.id   AF-A0A0C4EGN1-F1
#
_cell.length_a   1.000
_cell.length_b   1.000
_cell.length_c   1.000
_cell.angle_alpha   90.00
_cell.angle_beta   90.00
_cell.angle_gamma   90.00
#
_symmetry.space_group_name_H-M   'P 1'
#
loop_
_entity.id
_entity.type
_entity.pdbx_description
1 polymer ?
#
loop_
_entity_poly.entity_id
_entity_poly.type
_entity_poly.pdbx_seq_one_letter_code
_entity_poly.pdbx_strand_id
1 'polypeptide(L)'
;MIHASPTAPASTALYTRKRTRGGGELADSTERDIKPQSCIRPTRVMAAGSPAASPRRRIALGCEGSANKLGIGMIAHYPASGSGEPTAAVLSNVRDTFVSPPGTGFLPKDTAAHHRAFFARVALRALRPLHDRKPRGARYRIFGETLDIAVGNCLDRFARTLRISNDPAPGYNIEQLAKKGGKVLLDLPYAVKGMDCSFSGILTRADELAAQMFKQQQQTSLSSKENATIITPEDLCFTLQETVFAMLVEITERAMAHVGSSQVLIVGGVGSNERLQHMMGAMARDRGGSVYATDERFCIDNGIMIAHAGLLAHETGFETSLDESTCTQRFRTDEVFVKWRD
;
A
#
# COMPACT_ATOMS: atom_id res chain seq x y z
N MET A 1 21.44 16.54 46.07
CA MET A 1 22.25 15.52 46.78
C MET A 1 22.69 14.51 45.74
N ILE A 2 23.88 14.73 45.16
CA ILE A 2 25.08 13.85 45.25
C ILE A 2 24.95 12.66 44.28
N HIS A 3 25.80 12.36 43.29
CA HIS A 3 27.07 12.88 42.73
C HIS A 3 27.21 12.17 41.34
N ALA A 4 27.59 12.82 40.22
CA ALA A 4 28.95 12.98 39.68
C ALA A 4 29.83 11.71 39.79
N SER A 5 30.64 11.23 38.83
CA SER A 5 31.33 11.88 37.71
C SER A 5 32.08 10.81 36.86
N PRO A 6 32.77 11.20 35.76
CA PRO A 6 33.20 10.39 34.61
C PRO A 6 34.71 10.11 34.55
N THR A 7 35.16 9.41 33.49
CA THR A 7 36.53 9.54 32.94
C THR A 7 36.57 9.29 31.42
N ALA A 8 37.34 10.13 30.74
CA ALA A 8 37.53 10.32 29.28
C ALA A 8 38.79 9.55 28.76
N PRO A 9 39.60 10.04 27.78
CA PRO A 9 39.37 10.32 26.34
C PRO A 9 40.45 9.72 25.37
N ALA A 10 40.26 9.98 24.06
CA ALA A 10 41.24 10.26 22.99
C ALA A 10 42.16 9.17 22.38
N SER A 11 42.16 9.10 21.03
CA SER A 11 43.38 9.38 20.24
C SER A 11 43.09 9.59 18.75
N THR A 12 43.50 10.76 18.28
CA THR A 12 43.68 11.19 16.89
C THR A 12 44.93 10.54 16.28
N ALA A 13 44.90 10.16 15.00
CA ALA A 13 46.12 9.92 14.23
C ALA A 13 45.98 10.46 12.80
N LEU A 14 46.66 11.58 12.57
CA LEU A 14 47.11 12.07 11.26
C LEU A 14 48.32 11.24 10.82
N TYR A 15 48.41 10.82 9.55
CA TYR A 15 49.70 10.79 8.87
C TYR A 15 49.60 10.90 7.35
N THR A 16 50.72 11.31 6.78
CA THR A 16 50.90 12.13 5.59
C THR A 16 51.47 11.37 4.39
N ARG A 17 51.18 11.95 3.22
CA ARG A 17 51.72 11.79 1.86
C ARG A 17 53.20 11.35 1.73
N LYS A 18 53.51 10.49 0.75
CA LYS A 18 54.74 10.63 -0.05
C LYS A 18 54.58 10.09 -1.47
N ARG A 19 55.13 10.88 -2.41
CA ARG A 19 55.11 10.78 -3.87
C ARG A 19 56.55 10.50 -4.29
N THR A 20 56.79 9.60 -5.25
CA THR A 20 58.02 9.62 -6.06
C THR A 20 57.74 9.06 -7.46
N ARG A 21 58.36 9.73 -8.45
CA ARG A 21 58.30 9.57 -9.92
C ARG A 21 59.57 8.84 -10.41
N GLY A 22 59.50 8.37 -11.67
CA GLY A 22 60.64 8.08 -12.58
C GLY A 22 60.69 6.60 -12.95
N GLY A 23 60.68 6.14 -14.20
CA GLY A 23 61.04 6.75 -15.49
C GLY A 23 62.20 5.93 -16.09
N GLY A 24 62.04 5.35 -17.28
CA GLY A 24 63.14 4.68 -18.02
C GLY A 24 62.69 3.58 -18.98
N GLU A 25 63.18 3.64 -20.22
CA GLU A 25 62.67 3.04 -21.46
C GLU A 25 63.41 1.78 -21.96
N LEU A 26 62.79 1.13 -22.98
CA LEU A 26 63.36 0.50 -24.19
C LEU A 26 64.27 -0.74 -24.06
N ALA A 27 63.86 -1.88 -24.64
CA ALA A 27 64.21 -2.27 -26.01
C ALA A 27 63.93 -3.77 -26.30
N ASP A 28 63.59 -4.01 -27.56
CA ASP A 28 63.19 -5.23 -28.25
C ASP A 28 64.39 -6.14 -28.60
N SER A 29 64.18 -7.46 -28.71
CA SER A 29 64.71 -8.35 -29.78
C SER A 29 64.77 -9.85 -29.41
N THR A 30 64.00 -10.63 -30.19
CA THR A 30 64.33 -11.92 -30.84
C THR A 30 64.65 -13.20 -30.04
N GLU A 31 63.67 -14.11 -30.13
CA GLU A 31 63.69 -15.58 -30.29
C GLU A 31 65.04 -16.36 -30.32
N ARG A 32 65.14 -17.40 -29.48
CA ARG A 32 65.01 -18.82 -29.92
C ARG A 32 65.04 -19.84 -28.77
N ASP A 33 64.31 -20.93 -29.02
CA ASP A 33 63.93 -22.09 -28.20
C ASP A 33 65.04 -22.83 -27.44
N ILE A 34 64.77 -23.27 -26.20
CA ILE A 34 65.04 -24.63 -25.65
C ILE A 34 64.03 -24.94 -24.50
N LYS A 35 63.29 -26.07 -24.59
CA LYS A 35 62.37 -26.60 -23.55
C LYS A 35 63.08 -26.93 -22.23
N PRO A 36 62.39 -26.81 -21.08
CA PRO A 36 62.52 -27.84 -20.06
C PRO A 36 61.20 -28.32 -19.44
N GLN A 37 61.35 -29.45 -18.77
CA GLN A 37 60.37 -30.40 -18.27
C GLN A 37 59.40 -29.88 -17.19
N SER A 38 58.18 -30.43 -17.23
CA SER A 38 57.21 -30.65 -16.14
C SER A 38 57.30 -29.78 -14.88
N CYS A 39 56.50 -28.70 -14.84
CA CYS A 39 56.06 -28.08 -13.59
C CYS A 39 54.76 -28.76 -13.11
N ILE A 40 54.85 -29.43 -11.96
CA ILE A 40 53.71 -29.90 -11.17
C ILE A 40 52.84 -28.68 -10.84
N ARG A 41 51.57 -28.68 -11.26
CA ARG A 41 50.60 -27.64 -10.87
C ARG A 41 50.37 -27.73 -9.36
N PRO A 42 50.42 -26.63 -8.60
CA PRO A 42 50.01 -26.67 -7.21
C PRO A 42 48.51 -26.96 -7.15
N THR A 43 48.16 -28.05 -6.47
CA THR A 43 46.79 -28.41 -6.12
C THR A 43 46.18 -27.21 -5.38
N ARG A 44 45.11 -26.65 -5.94
CA ARG A 44 44.36 -25.55 -5.33
C ARG A 44 43.80 -26.07 -4.00
N VAL A 45 44.42 -25.70 -2.89
CA VAL A 45 43.86 -25.90 -1.55
C VAL A 45 42.52 -25.19 -1.55
N MET A 46 41.44 -25.95 -1.40
CA MET A 46 40.10 -25.43 -1.15
C MET A 46 40.17 -24.62 0.14
N ALA A 47 40.17 -23.28 0.01
CA ALA A 47 40.09 -22.40 1.16
C ALA A 47 38.78 -22.71 1.91
N ALA A 48 38.93 -23.00 3.20
CA ALA A 48 37.83 -23.15 4.13
C ALA A 48 36.89 -21.93 4.03
N GLY A 49 35.60 -22.19 4.21
CA GLY A 49 34.50 -21.27 3.89
C GLY A 49 34.71 -19.84 4.37
N SER A 50 34.33 -18.89 3.50
CA SER A 50 34.19 -17.48 3.85
C SER A 50 33.41 -17.33 5.17
N PRO A 51 33.86 -16.48 6.11
CA PRO A 51 33.07 -16.17 7.29
C PRO A 51 31.71 -15.63 6.85
N ALA A 52 30.63 -16.16 7.42
CA ALA A 52 29.27 -15.69 7.16
C ALA A 52 29.23 -14.17 7.35
N ALA A 53 28.91 -13.44 6.28
CA ALA A 53 28.86 -11.98 6.31
C ALA A 53 27.91 -11.53 7.43
N SER A 54 28.36 -10.60 8.28
CA SER A 54 27.47 -9.97 9.25
C SER A 54 26.24 -9.43 8.50
N PRO A 55 25.03 -9.62 9.02
CA PRO A 55 23.86 -9.32 8.25
C PRO A 55 23.84 -7.79 8.03
N ARG A 56 23.80 -7.38 6.76
CA ARG A 56 23.91 -5.98 6.37
C ARG A 56 22.52 -5.35 6.32
N ARG A 57 22.43 -4.09 6.75
CA ARG A 57 21.25 -3.25 6.51
C ARG A 57 20.90 -3.31 5.02
N ARG A 58 19.65 -3.64 4.71
CA ARG A 58 19.11 -3.59 3.35
C ARG A 58 18.17 -2.41 3.20
N ILE A 59 18.08 -1.85 2.00
CA ILE A 59 17.12 -0.80 1.67
C ILE A 59 16.38 -1.24 0.41
N ALA A 60 15.06 -1.28 0.46
CA ALA A 60 14.21 -1.49 -0.71
C ALA A 60 13.57 -0.18 -1.14
N LEU A 61 13.48 -0.01 -2.46
CA LEU A 61 12.64 0.98 -3.13
C LEU A 61 11.44 0.25 -3.70
N GLY A 62 10.24 0.68 -3.37
CA GLY A 62 9.00 0.13 -3.90
C GLY A 62 8.25 1.17 -4.72
N CYS A 63 7.68 0.71 -5.83
CA CYS A 63 6.95 1.53 -6.78
C CYS A 63 5.52 0.98 -6.89
N GLU A 64 4.56 1.79 -6.48
CA GLU A 64 3.12 1.54 -6.61
C GLU A 64 2.57 2.41 -7.74
N GLY A 65 1.85 1.80 -8.68
CA GLY A 65 1.33 2.48 -9.86
C GLY A 65 0.21 1.71 -10.55
N SER A 66 -0.48 0.83 -9.83
CA SER A 66 -1.51 -0.07 -10.35
C SER A 66 -2.84 0.64 -10.65
N ALA A 67 -3.13 1.74 -9.96
CA ALA A 67 -4.39 2.49 -10.05
C ALA A 67 -4.14 3.97 -10.42
N ASN A 68 -4.93 4.91 -9.87
CA ASN A 68 -4.83 6.34 -10.20
C ASN A 68 -3.72 7.09 -9.44
N LYS A 69 -2.93 6.40 -8.63
CA LYS A 69 -1.87 6.96 -7.79
C LYS A 69 -0.54 6.37 -8.17
N LEU A 70 0.48 7.23 -8.16
CA LEU A 70 1.87 6.86 -8.26
C LEU A 70 2.52 7.05 -6.89
N GLY A 71 2.86 5.95 -6.22
CA GLY A 71 3.55 5.94 -4.93
C GLY A 71 4.97 5.40 -5.07
N ILE A 72 5.96 6.10 -4.53
CA ILE A 72 7.34 5.57 -4.41
C ILE A 72 7.77 5.69 -2.96
N GLY A 73 8.16 4.54 -2.39
CA GLY A 73 8.49 4.40 -0.99
C GLY A 73 9.83 3.73 -0.81
N MET A 74 10.52 4.08 0.28
CA MET A 74 11.76 3.45 0.68
C MET A 74 11.62 2.87 2.07
N ILE A 75 12.13 1.66 2.25
CA ILE A 75 12.15 0.98 3.55
C ILE A 75 13.53 0.40 3.81
N ALA A 76 14.09 0.63 4.99
CA ALA A 76 15.27 -0.07 5.49
C ALA A 76 14.85 -1.31 6.28
N HIS A 77 15.53 -2.43 6.07
CA HIS A 77 15.52 -3.55 6.99
C HIS A 77 16.86 -3.62 7.71
N TYR A 78 16.78 -3.68 9.03
CA TYR A 78 17.87 -3.94 9.93
C TYR A 78 17.79 -5.40 10.35
N PRO A 79 18.86 -6.17 10.20
CA PRO A 79 18.85 -7.54 10.65
C PRO A 79 18.82 -7.64 12.18
N ALA A 80 18.43 -8.82 12.66
CA ALA A 80 18.49 -9.16 14.07
C ALA A 80 19.90 -8.91 14.64
N SER A 81 20.00 -8.05 15.66
CA SER A 81 21.20 -7.92 16.49
C SER A 81 21.03 -8.79 17.73
N GLY A 82 21.84 -9.85 17.85
CA GLY A 82 21.79 -10.76 19.00
C GLY A 82 20.46 -11.53 19.09
N SER A 83 19.79 -11.47 20.24
CA SER A 83 18.46 -12.07 20.49
C SER A 83 17.27 -11.22 20.01
N GLY A 84 17.54 -10.08 19.37
CA GLY A 84 16.51 -9.21 18.82
C GLY A 84 15.96 -9.74 17.50
N GLU A 85 14.75 -9.30 17.14
CA GLU A 85 14.17 -9.60 15.84
C GLU A 85 14.64 -8.63 14.75
N PRO A 86 14.66 -9.06 13.47
CA PRO A 86 14.86 -8.14 12.35
C PRO A 86 13.88 -6.98 12.41
N THR A 87 14.33 -5.75 12.12
CA THR A 87 13.47 -4.56 12.11
C THR A 87 13.35 -3.90 10.75
N ALA A 88 12.22 -3.22 10.53
CA ALA A 88 11.87 -2.60 9.28
C ALA A 88 11.40 -1.17 9.53
N ALA A 89 11.66 -0.32 8.55
CA ALA A 89 11.87 1.08 8.82
C ALA A 89 11.56 1.93 7.58
N VAL A 90 10.44 2.68 7.62
CA VAL A 90 10.03 3.62 6.58
C VAL A 90 10.96 4.84 6.46
N LEU A 91 11.77 4.85 5.38
CA LEU A 91 12.66 5.97 5.08
C LEU A 91 11.97 7.13 4.33
N SER A 92 11.00 6.79 3.48
CA SER A 92 10.28 7.77 2.65
C SER A 92 8.98 7.20 2.09
N ASN A 93 7.96 8.04 1.93
CA ASN A 93 6.69 7.73 1.28
C ASN A 93 6.20 8.92 0.45
N VAL A 94 6.49 8.93 -0.85
CA VAL A 94 6.05 10.04 -1.71
C VAL A 94 4.99 9.55 -2.67
N ARG A 95 3.93 10.35 -2.82
CA ARG A 95 2.80 10.08 -3.71
C ARG A 95 2.54 11.24 -4.65
N ASP A 96 2.07 10.92 -5.84
CA ASP A 96 1.42 11.83 -6.78
C ASP A 96 0.12 11.17 -7.26
N THR A 97 -0.92 11.95 -7.53
CA THR A 97 -2.27 11.42 -7.77
C THR A 97 -2.83 12.03 -9.03
N PHE A 98 -3.30 11.16 -9.93
CA PHE A 98 -4.06 11.59 -11.09
C PHE A 98 -5.48 11.94 -10.65
N VAL A 99 -5.86 13.20 -10.88
CA VAL A 99 -7.21 13.71 -10.64
C VAL A 99 -7.88 13.90 -12.01
N SER A 100 -8.95 13.15 -12.27
CA SER A 100 -9.75 13.30 -13.48
C SER A 100 -10.76 14.44 -13.34
N PRO A 101 -11.17 15.10 -14.45
CA PRO A 101 -12.24 16.09 -14.41
C PRO A 101 -13.53 15.55 -13.78
N PRO A 102 -14.31 16.39 -13.07
CA PRO A 102 -15.59 15.96 -12.47
C PRO A 102 -16.52 15.29 -13.49
N GLY A 103 -17.18 14.22 -13.09
CA GLY A 103 -18.08 13.45 -13.96
C GLY A 103 -17.39 12.43 -14.88
N THR A 104 -16.06 12.39 -14.91
CA THR A 104 -15.27 11.42 -15.70
C THR A 104 -14.62 10.37 -14.81
N GLY A 105 -14.45 9.15 -15.32
CA GLY A 105 -13.69 8.08 -14.65
C GLY A 105 -12.20 8.14 -14.93
N PHE A 106 -11.41 7.31 -14.26
CA PHE A 106 -9.98 7.16 -14.53
C PHE A 106 -9.76 6.30 -15.78
N LEU A 107 -9.40 6.92 -16.90
CA LEU A 107 -9.09 6.19 -18.12
C LEU A 107 -7.67 5.61 -18.02
N PRO A 108 -7.47 4.29 -18.26
CA PRO A 108 -6.15 3.65 -18.13
C PRO A 108 -5.03 4.35 -18.93
N LYS A 109 -5.36 4.85 -20.12
CA LYS A 109 -4.43 5.58 -21.00
C LYS A 109 -3.91 6.85 -20.33
N ASP A 110 -4.80 7.61 -19.69
CA ASP A 110 -4.49 8.92 -19.11
C ASP A 110 -3.74 8.75 -17.79
N THR A 111 -4.14 7.77 -16.98
CA THR A 111 -3.42 7.37 -15.77
C THR A 111 -2.01 6.88 -16.09
N ALA A 112 -1.83 6.07 -17.15
CA ALA A 112 -0.51 5.64 -17.59
C ALA A 112 0.35 6.80 -18.12
N ALA A 113 -0.24 7.78 -18.81
CA ALA A 113 0.46 8.98 -19.24
C ALA A 113 0.92 9.83 -18.04
N HIS A 114 0.06 9.98 -17.03
CA HIS A 114 0.40 10.62 -15.76
C HIS A 114 1.56 9.89 -15.07
N HIS A 115 1.49 8.57 -14.86
CA HIS A 115 2.56 7.82 -14.21
C HIS A 115 3.91 7.99 -14.93
N ARG A 116 3.93 7.89 -16.27
CA ARG A 116 5.16 8.10 -17.07
C ARG A 116 5.76 9.49 -16.90
N ALA A 117 4.93 10.53 -16.90
CA ALA A 117 5.41 11.91 -16.80
C ALA A 117 5.91 12.27 -15.38
N PHE A 118 5.41 11.59 -14.34
CA PHE A 118 5.63 11.96 -12.95
C PHE A 118 6.61 11.03 -12.21
N PHE A 119 6.88 9.83 -12.72
CA PHE A 119 7.73 8.82 -12.08
C PHE A 119 9.08 9.35 -11.59
N ALA A 120 9.88 9.93 -12.49
CA ALA A 120 11.22 10.42 -12.15
C ALA A 120 11.19 11.49 -11.04
N ARG A 121 10.19 12.37 -11.07
CA ARG A 121 10.02 13.43 -10.08
C ARG A 121 9.65 12.88 -8.71
N VAL A 122 8.73 11.90 -8.65
CA VAL A 122 8.32 11.24 -7.41
C VAL A 122 9.49 10.43 -6.84
N ALA A 123 10.26 9.75 -7.68
CA ALA A 123 11.43 8.96 -7.28
C ALA A 123 12.51 9.84 -6.64
N LEU A 124 12.85 10.97 -7.28
CA LEU A 124 13.83 11.93 -6.75
C LEU A 124 13.41 12.53 -5.40
N ARG A 125 12.11 12.74 -5.18
CA ARG A 125 11.59 13.18 -3.88
C ARG A 125 11.67 12.07 -2.84
N ALA A 126 11.39 10.83 -3.24
CA ALA A 126 11.43 9.67 -2.34
C ALA A 126 12.83 9.39 -1.79
N LEU A 127 13.88 9.69 -2.56
CA LEU A 127 15.29 9.49 -2.17
C LEU A 127 15.80 10.46 -1.06
N ARG A 128 14.95 11.32 -0.48
CA ARG A 128 15.30 12.22 0.63
C ARG A 128 15.03 11.54 2.00
N PRO A 129 15.92 11.66 3.01
CA PRO A 129 15.89 10.81 4.23
C PRO A 129 14.96 11.29 5.36
N LEU A 130 14.10 10.40 5.93
CA LEU A 130 13.36 10.55 7.21
C LEU A 130 13.09 9.15 7.89
N HIS A 131 12.52 9.10 9.12
CA HIS A 131 12.54 7.96 10.10
C HIS A 131 11.20 7.16 10.31
N ASP A 132 11.28 6.07 11.10
CA ASP A 132 10.65 4.73 10.93
C ASP A 132 9.61 4.21 11.97
N ARG A 133 8.70 3.26 11.58
CA ARG A 133 7.93 2.27 12.41
C ARG A 133 7.55 0.98 11.63
N LYS A 134 7.15 -0.12 12.33
CA LYS A 134 7.21 -1.57 11.92
C LYS A 134 5.85 -2.35 12.04
N PRO A 135 5.52 -3.32 11.15
CA PRO A 135 4.63 -4.47 11.47
C PRO A 135 5.09 -5.85 10.91
N ARG A 136 4.37 -6.96 11.23
CA ARG A 136 4.72 -8.40 10.96
C ARG A 136 3.52 -9.24 10.47
N GLY A 137 3.76 -10.36 9.76
CA GLY A 137 2.79 -10.98 8.83
C GLY A 137 2.39 -12.46 9.00
N ALA A 138 1.72 -12.97 7.94
CA ALA A 138 1.15 -14.31 7.64
C ALA A 138 1.07 -14.61 6.13
N ARG A 139 0.84 -15.86 5.67
CA ARG A 139 0.14 -16.04 4.39
C ARG A 139 -1.24 -15.42 4.51
N TYR A 140 -1.55 -14.48 3.63
CA TYR A 140 -2.87 -13.92 3.54
C TYR A 140 -3.81 -14.95 2.92
N ARG A 141 -4.95 -15.17 3.58
CA ARG A 141 -6.05 -15.94 3.02
C ARG A 141 -7.21 -14.99 2.81
N ILE A 142 -7.85 -15.09 1.65
CA ILE A 142 -9.09 -14.38 1.37
C ILE A 142 -10.21 -15.24 1.95
N PHE A 143 -10.88 -14.71 2.97
CA PHE A 143 -12.07 -15.35 3.56
C PHE A 143 -13.34 -14.88 2.89
N GLY A 144 -13.33 -13.67 2.34
CA GLY A 144 -14.44 -13.06 1.65
C GLY A 144 -13.97 -11.93 0.75
N GLU A 145 -14.58 -11.82 -0.41
CA GLU A 145 -14.27 -10.77 -1.39
C GLU A 145 -15.55 -10.24 -2.06
N THR A 146 -15.39 -9.25 -2.94
CA THR A 146 -16.51 -8.79 -3.77
C THR A 146 -16.71 -9.74 -4.94
N LEU A 147 -17.97 -10.07 -5.23
CA LEU A 147 -18.36 -10.90 -6.38
C LEU A 147 -18.43 -10.09 -7.69
N ASP A 148 -18.36 -8.76 -7.61
CA ASP A 148 -18.51 -7.89 -8.78
C ASP A 148 -17.53 -6.70 -8.83
N ILE A 149 -17.84 -5.60 -8.15
CA ILE A 149 -17.06 -4.36 -8.16
C ILE A 149 -16.50 -4.09 -6.77
N ALA A 150 -15.31 -3.49 -6.68
CA ALA A 150 -14.78 -3.05 -5.39
C ALA A 150 -15.64 -1.93 -4.79
N VAL A 151 -15.74 -1.88 -3.46
CA VAL A 151 -16.51 -0.85 -2.74
C VAL A 151 -16.06 0.58 -3.10
N GLY A 152 -14.76 0.82 -3.28
CA GLY A 152 -14.26 2.12 -3.72
C GLY A 152 -14.81 2.55 -5.08
N ASN A 153 -14.84 1.62 -6.05
CA ASN A 153 -15.44 1.88 -7.36
C ASN A 153 -16.98 2.04 -7.27
N CYS A 154 -17.65 1.35 -6.35
CA CYS A 154 -19.07 1.59 -6.07
C CYS A 154 -19.31 3.02 -5.61
N LEU A 155 -18.52 3.51 -4.63
CA LEU A 155 -18.58 4.88 -4.13
C LEU A 155 -18.26 5.90 -5.23
N ASP A 156 -17.21 5.68 -6.02
CA ASP A 156 -16.82 6.59 -7.10
C ASP A 156 -17.91 6.71 -8.18
N ARG A 157 -18.53 5.59 -8.55
CA ARG A 157 -19.64 5.58 -9.52
C ARG A 157 -20.88 6.27 -8.96
N PHE A 158 -21.20 6.03 -7.70
CA PHE A 158 -22.31 6.71 -7.02
C PHE A 158 -22.08 8.23 -6.92
N ALA A 159 -20.87 8.66 -6.55
CA ALA A 159 -20.51 10.08 -6.54
C ALA A 159 -20.74 10.72 -7.91
N ARG A 160 -20.37 10.03 -8.98
CA ARG A 160 -20.62 10.48 -10.34
C ARG A 160 -22.11 10.59 -10.65
N THR A 161 -22.94 9.62 -10.25
CA THR A 161 -24.40 9.67 -10.41
C THR A 161 -24.98 10.93 -9.76
N LEU A 162 -24.54 11.25 -8.54
CA LEU A 162 -24.99 12.44 -7.81
C LEU A 162 -24.26 13.73 -8.22
N ARG A 163 -23.34 13.67 -9.19
CA ARG A 163 -22.51 14.80 -9.63
C ARG A 163 -21.70 15.43 -8.48
N ILE A 164 -21.28 14.61 -7.53
CA ILE A 164 -20.40 14.99 -6.42
C ILE A 164 -18.98 15.18 -6.95
N SER A 165 -18.26 16.17 -6.40
CA SER A 165 -16.87 16.47 -6.80
C SER A 165 -15.92 15.31 -6.52
N ASN A 166 -14.90 15.16 -7.38
CA ASN A 166 -13.80 14.23 -7.17
C ASN A 166 -12.68 14.83 -6.27
N ASP A 167 -12.70 16.14 -6.03
CA ASP A 167 -11.71 16.85 -5.19
C ASP A 167 -12.28 17.09 -3.78
N PRO A 168 -11.58 16.72 -2.69
CA PRO A 168 -10.27 16.05 -2.66
C PRO A 168 -10.33 14.55 -2.99
N ALA A 169 -11.47 13.89 -2.74
CA ALA A 169 -11.76 12.52 -3.16
C ALA A 169 -13.29 12.27 -3.16
N PRO A 170 -13.83 11.43 -4.07
CA PRO A 170 -15.26 11.10 -4.11
C PRO A 170 -15.78 10.54 -2.77
N GLY A 171 -15.08 9.54 -2.22
CA GLY A 171 -15.46 8.92 -0.94
C GLY A 171 -15.50 9.90 0.24
N TYR A 172 -14.55 10.84 0.30
CA TYR A 172 -14.55 11.91 1.31
C TYR A 172 -15.77 12.82 1.15
N ASN A 173 -16.09 13.23 -0.08
CA ASN A 173 -17.22 14.11 -0.31
C ASN A 173 -18.58 13.43 -0.03
N ILE A 174 -18.72 12.13 -0.32
CA ILE A 174 -19.88 11.34 0.12
C ILE A 174 -19.99 11.35 1.65
N GLU A 175 -18.88 11.19 2.36
CA GLU A 175 -18.85 11.23 3.82
C GLU A 175 -19.27 12.59 4.39
N GLN A 176 -18.78 13.69 3.81
CA GLN A 176 -19.17 15.02 4.25
C GLN A 176 -20.68 15.27 4.02
N LEU A 177 -21.23 14.82 2.89
CA LEU A 177 -22.66 14.95 2.60
C LEU A 177 -23.50 14.10 3.56
N ALA A 178 -23.10 12.85 3.80
CA ALA A 178 -23.78 11.98 4.77
C ALA A 178 -23.84 12.64 6.17
N LYS A 179 -22.72 13.22 6.63
CA LYS A 179 -22.63 13.93 7.93
C LYS A 179 -23.48 15.20 7.99
N LYS A 180 -23.64 15.92 6.89
CA LYS A 180 -24.28 17.24 6.84
C LYS A 180 -25.80 17.18 7.09
N GLY A 181 -26.46 16.08 6.72
CA GLY A 181 -27.92 16.05 6.80
C GLY A 181 -28.61 14.71 6.57
N GLY A 182 -27.89 13.60 6.39
CA GLY A 182 -28.52 12.31 6.14
C GLY A 182 -29.26 11.80 7.36
N LYS A 183 -30.57 11.65 7.25
CA LYS A 183 -31.46 11.21 8.35
C LYS A 183 -32.42 10.12 7.95
N VAL A 184 -32.61 9.92 6.65
CA VAL A 184 -33.51 8.91 6.10
C VAL A 184 -32.69 7.73 5.58
N LEU A 185 -33.01 6.53 6.07
CA LEU A 185 -32.50 5.28 5.52
C LEU A 185 -33.46 4.80 4.43
N LEU A 186 -33.00 4.79 3.19
CA LEU A 186 -33.76 4.32 2.03
C LEU A 186 -33.49 2.84 1.77
N ASP A 187 -34.41 2.19 1.06
CA ASP A 187 -34.30 0.77 0.77
C ASP A 187 -33.26 0.51 -0.35
N LEU A 188 -32.12 -0.06 0.04
CA LEU A 188 -31.07 -0.56 -0.84
C LEU A 188 -30.89 -2.07 -0.64
N PRO A 189 -30.59 -2.84 -1.70
CA PRO A 189 -30.34 -4.27 -1.58
C PRO A 189 -29.20 -4.58 -0.60
N TYR A 190 -29.44 -5.51 0.32
CA TYR A 190 -28.41 -6.01 1.22
C TYR A 190 -27.84 -7.33 0.68
N ALA A 191 -26.72 -7.27 -0.02
CA ALA A 191 -26.22 -8.38 -0.84
C ALA A 191 -24.96 -9.04 -0.28
N VAL A 192 -25.10 -9.72 0.86
CA VAL A 192 -24.05 -10.56 1.47
C VAL A 192 -24.36 -12.04 1.21
N LYS A 193 -23.36 -12.80 0.77
CA LYS A 193 -23.43 -14.26 0.58
C LYS A 193 -22.27 -14.93 1.30
N GLY A 194 -22.53 -15.49 2.48
CA GLY A 194 -21.46 -16.05 3.31
C GLY A 194 -20.50 -14.95 3.80
N MET A 195 -19.25 -14.96 3.34
CA MET A 195 -18.29 -13.89 3.61
C MET A 195 -18.07 -12.96 2.40
N ASP A 196 -18.76 -13.22 1.28
CA ASP A 196 -18.66 -12.42 0.07
C ASP A 196 -19.76 -11.36 0.00
N CYS A 197 -19.52 -10.31 -0.77
CA CYS A 197 -20.45 -9.20 -0.98
C CYS A 197 -20.60 -8.85 -2.46
N SER A 198 -21.69 -8.19 -2.84
CA SER A 198 -21.92 -7.68 -4.20
C SER A 198 -22.51 -6.28 -4.13
N PHE A 199 -22.00 -5.36 -4.94
CA PHE A 199 -22.38 -3.95 -4.88
C PHE A 199 -23.05 -3.43 -6.15
N SER A 200 -23.09 -4.20 -7.25
CA SER A 200 -23.70 -3.73 -8.50
C SER A 200 -25.20 -3.46 -8.36
N GLY A 201 -25.93 -4.32 -7.65
CA GLY A 201 -27.36 -4.12 -7.41
C GLY A 201 -27.66 -2.90 -6.53
N ILE A 202 -26.78 -2.61 -5.58
CA ILE A 202 -26.84 -1.39 -4.75
C ILE A 202 -26.68 -0.15 -5.63
N LEU A 203 -25.69 -0.15 -6.53
CA LEU A 203 -25.45 0.96 -7.44
C LEU A 203 -26.65 1.19 -8.37
N THR A 204 -27.22 0.13 -8.96
CA THR A 204 -28.42 0.24 -9.81
C THR A 204 -29.60 0.85 -9.04
N ARG A 205 -29.87 0.38 -7.82
CA ARG A 205 -30.95 0.93 -7.00
C ARG A 205 -30.68 2.38 -6.60
N ALA A 206 -29.43 2.71 -6.27
CA ALA A 206 -29.02 4.07 -5.94
C ALA A 206 -29.18 5.02 -7.13
N ASP A 207 -28.90 4.57 -8.36
CA ASP A 207 -29.13 5.34 -9.58
C ASP A 207 -30.63 5.63 -9.81
N GLU A 208 -31.50 4.67 -9.54
CA GLU A 208 -32.96 4.88 -9.60
C GLU A 208 -33.43 5.92 -8.59
N LEU A 209 -32.96 5.83 -7.34
CA LEU A 209 -33.30 6.78 -6.28
C LEU A 209 -32.77 8.19 -6.59
N ALA A 210 -31.55 8.30 -7.13
CA ALA A 210 -30.99 9.55 -7.60
C ALA A 210 -31.84 10.16 -8.74
N ALA A 211 -32.29 9.35 -9.69
CA ALA A 211 -33.17 9.81 -10.76
C ALA A 211 -34.53 10.30 -10.23
N GLN A 212 -35.09 9.66 -9.20
CA GLN A 212 -36.31 10.11 -8.53
C GLN A 212 -36.09 11.46 -7.83
N MET A 213 -34.99 11.61 -7.09
CA MET A 213 -34.60 12.87 -6.45
C MET A 213 -34.47 14.01 -7.48
N PHE A 214 -33.78 13.79 -8.61
CA PHE A 214 -33.62 14.82 -9.64
C PHE A 214 -34.96 15.21 -10.30
N LYS A 215 -35.92 14.28 -10.41
CA LYS A 215 -37.28 14.59 -10.89
C LYS A 215 -38.07 15.40 -9.87
N GLN A 216 -37.96 15.07 -8.58
CA GLN A 216 -38.61 15.81 -7.49
C GLN A 216 -38.14 17.27 -7.47
N GLN A 217 -36.82 17.50 -7.56
CA GLN A 217 -36.24 18.86 -7.57
C GLN A 217 -36.77 19.73 -8.72
N GLN A 218 -37.04 19.15 -9.89
CA GLN A 218 -37.62 19.87 -11.04
C GLN A 218 -39.12 20.17 -10.86
N GLN A 219 -39.86 19.35 -10.11
CA GLN A 219 -41.31 19.48 -9.89
C GLN A 219 -41.68 20.35 -8.69
N THR A 220 -40.79 20.49 -7.68
CA THR A 220 -40.97 21.39 -6.54
C THR A 220 -41.09 22.87 -6.90
N SER A 221 -40.77 23.24 -8.14
CA SER A 221 -41.03 24.59 -8.68
C SER A 221 -42.51 24.83 -9.06
N LEU A 222 -43.39 23.80 -9.07
CA LEU A 222 -44.72 23.89 -9.67
C LEU A 222 -45.90 23.23 -8.91
N SER A 223 -45.72 22.50 -7.81
CA SER A 223 -46.88 22.11 -6.97
C SER A 223 -46.50 21.54 -5.60
N SER A 224 -47.10 22.07 -4.55
CA SER A 224 -47.05 21.57 -3.18
C SER A 224 -47.93 20.33 -3.04
N LYS A 225 -47.35 19.12 -3.09
CA LYS A 225 -48.04 17.89 -2.63
C LYS A 225 -47.52 17.53 -1.25
N GLU A 226 -48.38 17.66 -0.24
CA GLU A 226 -48.06 17.66 1.20
C GLU A 226 -47.61 16.33 1.82
N ASN A 227 -47.35 15.24 1.07
CA ASN A 227 -47.04 13.94 1.69
C ASN A 227 -45.96 13.10 0.97
N ALA A 228 -45.16 13.68 0.08
CA ALA A 228 -44.03 12.94 -0.51
C ALA A 228 -42.77 13.14 0.35
N THR A 229 -42.16 12.05 0.82
CA THR A 229 -40.82 12.09 1.44
C THR A 229 -39.83 12.64 0.41
N ILE A 230 -39.32 13.85 0.65
CA ILE A 230 -38.33 14.48 -0.20
C ILE A 230 -37.00 13.78 0.05
N ILE A 231 -36.45 13.15 -0.98
CA ILE A 231 -35.14 12.52 -0.90
C ILE A 231 -34.09 13.59 -1.15
N THR A 232 -33.06 13.64 -0.31
CA THR A 232 -31.93 14.56 -0.48
C THR A 232 -30.65 13.83 -0.91
N PRO A 233 -29.67 14.52 -1.52
CA PRO A 233 -28.35 13.93 -1.78
C PRO A 233 -27.69 13.43 -0.49
N GLU A 234 -27.88 14.13 0.63
CA GLU A 234 -27.39 13.76 1.95
C GLU A 234 -28.00 12.43 2.44
N ASP A 235 -29.30 12.22 2.25
CA ASP A 235 -29.98 10.95 2.61
C ASP A 235 -29.48 9.78 1.75
N LEU A 236 -29.21 10.00 0.46
CA LEU A 236 -28.65 8.97 -0.42
C LEU A 236 -27.22 8.62 -0.01
N CYS A 237 -26.39 9.61 0.32
CA CYS A 237 -25.03 9.38 0.81
C CYS A 237 -25.02 8.63 2.14
N PHE A 238 -25.89 9.01 3.06
CA PHE A 238 -26.06 8.32 4.34
C PHE A 238 -26.54 6.88 4.15
N THR A 239 -27.60 6.67 3.37
CA THR A 239 -28.14 5.33 3.11
C THR A 239 -27.09 4.41 2.49
N LEU A 240 -26.34 4.92 1.50
CA LEU A 240 -25.29 4.13 0.86
C LEU A 240 -24.21 3.72 1.87
N GLN A 241 -23.73 4.65 2.68
CA GLN A 241 -22.71 4.34 3.69
C GLN A 241 -23.21 3.34 4.72
N GLU A 242 -24.39 3.56 5.30
CA GLU A 242 -24.94 2.65 6.30
C GLU A 242 -25.12 1.23 5.74
N THR A 243 -25.67 1.10 4.53
CA THR A 243 -25.92 -0.20 3.91
C THR A 243 -24.60 -0.91 3.58
N VAL A 244 -23.72 -0.24 2.82
CA VAL A 244 -22.46 -0.82 2.34
C VAL A 244 -21.52 -1.14 3.49
N PHE A 245 -21.37 -0.23 4.46
CA PHE A 245 -20.47 -0.45 5.59
C PHE A 245 -21.01 -1.49 6.56
N ALA A 246 -22.33 -1.59 6.76
CA ALA A 246 -22.92 -2.70 7.51
C ALA A 246 -22.58 -4.05 6.87
N MET A 247 -22.64 -4.16 5.54
CA MET A 247 -22.24 -5.38 4.82
C MET A 247 -20.76 -5.71 5.05
N LEU A 248 -19.88 -4.70 4.98
CA LEU A 248 -18.45 -4.90 5.25
C LEU A 248 -18.19 -5.35 6.69
N VAL A 249 -18.91 -4.76 7.66
CA VAL A 249 -18.84 -5.14 9.09
C VAL A 249 -19.28 -6.58 9.27
N GLU A 250 -20.40 -6.98 8.68
CA GLU A 250 -20.93 -8.34 8.76
C GLU A 250 -19.92 -9.38 8.25
N ILE A 251 -19.38 -9.19 7.04
CA ILE A 251 -18.42 -10.16 6.48
C ILE A 251 -17.11 -10.19 7.27
N THR A 252 -16.68 -9.04 7.80
CA THR A 252 -15.47 -8.95 8.63
C THR A 252 -15.67 -9.68 9.95
N GLU A 253 -16.83 -9.50 10.58
CA GLU A 253 -17.18 -10.22 11.80
C GLU A 253 -17.23 -11.73 11.59
N ARG A 254 -17.84 -12.18 10.48
CA ARG A 254 -17.86 -13.61 10.11
C ARG A 254 -16.44 -14.17 9.94
N ALA A 255 -15.58 -13.44 9.23
CA ALA A 255 -14.19 -13.83 9.05
C ALA A 255 -13.43 -13.87 10.38
N MET A 256 -13.59 -12.87 11.25
CA MET A 256 -12.98 -12.84 12.58
C MET A 256 -13.39 -14.05 13.42
N ALA A 257 -14.68 -14.37 13.44
CA ALA A 257 -15.20 -15.53 14.17
C ALA A 257 -14.62 -16.84 13.61
N HIS A 258 -14.51 -16.94 12.28
CA HIS A 258 -13.99 -18.14 11.61
C HIS A 258 -12.50 -18.37 11.90
N VAL A 259 -11.68 -17.31 11.96
CA VAL A 259 -10.23 -17.41 12.19
C VAL A 259 -9.83 -17.31 13.67
N GLY A 260 -10.77 -17.00 14.56
CA GLY A 260 -10.51 -16.74 15.97
C GLY A 260 -9.70 -15.45 16.23
N SER A 261 -9.81 -14.44 15.36
CA SER A 261 -9.13 -13.16 15.56
C SER A 261 -9.97 -12.22 16.42
N SER A 262 -9.31 -11.46 17.30
CA SER A 262 -9.89 -10.34 18.05
C SER A 262 -9.46 -8.98 17.49
N GLN A 263 -8.71 -8.95 16.40
CA GLN A 263 -8.16 -7.71 15.83
C GLN A 263 -8.58 -7.55 14.37
N VAL A 264 -8.97 -6.33 14.01
CA VAL A 264 -9.26 -5.91 12.64
C VAL A 264 -8.28 -4.83 12.24
N LEU A 265 -7.70 -4.97 11.06
CA LEU A 265 -6.94 -3.91 10.40
C LEU A 265 -7.74 -3.41 9.20
N ILE A 266 -8.05 -2.12 9.15
CA ILE A 266 -8.70 -1.49 8.00
C ILE A 266 -7.62 -0.83 7.14
N VAL A 267 -7.61 -1.17 5.85
CA VAL A 267 -6.70 -0.65 4.83
C VAL A 267 -7.49 -0.21 3.59
N GLY A 268 -6.82 0.38 2.60
CA GLY A 268 -7.44 0.92 1.39
C GLY A 268 -7.95 2.36 1.57
N GLY A 269 -8.14 3.09 0.48
CA GLY A 269 -8.62 4.49 0.53
C GLY A 269 -9.99 4.66 1.17
N VAL A 270 -10.88 3.65 1.03
CA VAL A 270 -12.19 3.62 1.72
C VAL A 270 -12.02 3.41 3.22
N GLY A 271 -10.93 2.76 3.64
CA GLY A 271 -10.60 2.55 5.05
C GLY A 271 -10.37 3.84 5.83
N SER A 272 -10.09 4.95 5.16
CA SER A 272 -9.96 6.28 5.79
C SER A 272 -11.30 6.91 6.19
N ASN A 273 -12.44 6.32 5.78
CA ASN A 273 -13.76 6.84 6.12
C ASN A 273 -14.07 6.64 7.60
N GLU A 274 -14.41 7.73 8.31
CA GLU A 274 -14.59 7.69 9.76
C GLU A 274 -15.83 6.89 10.17
N ARG A 275 -16.88 6.86 9.33
CA ARG A 275 -18.09 6.08 9.62
C ARG A 275 -17.80 4.59 9.57
N LEU A 276 -17.08 4.11 8.55
CA LEU A 276 -16.63 2.71 8.47
C LEU A 276 -15.75 2.33 9.67
N GLN A 277 -14.78 3.18 10.02
CA GLN A 277 -13.91 2.94 11.18
C GLN A 277 -14.71 2.87 12.49
N HIS A 278 -15.69 3.76 12.66
CA HIS A 278 -16.57 3.75 13.83
C HIS A 278 -17.40 2.47 13.93
N MET A 279 -18.03 2.04 12.82
CA MET A 279 -18.85 0.83 12.80
C MET A 279 -18.02 -0.44 13.05
N MET A 280 -16.84 -0.55 12.44
CA MET A 280 -15.90 -1.64 12.73
C MET A 280 -15.39 -1.60 14.16
N GLY A 281 -15.11 -0.40 14.70
CA GLY A 281 -14.69 -0.24 16.08
C GLY A 281 -15.76 -0.68 17.07
N ALA A 282 -17.04 -0.40 16.79
CA ALA A 282 -18.14 -0.90 17.61
C ALA A 282 -18.22 -2.42 17.59
N MET A 283 -18.25 -3.03 16.40
CA MET A 283 -18.26 -4.49 16.25
C MET A 283 -17.05 -5.16 16.95
N ALA A 284 -15.84 -4.62 16.76
CA ALA A 284 -14.66 -5.16 17.41
C ALA A 284 -14.74 -5.07 18.94
N ARG A 285 -15.21 -3.95 19.51
CA ARG A 285 -15.36 -3.77 20.96
C ARG A 285 -16.37 -4.75 21.56
N ASP A 286 -17.50 -4.97 20.90
CA ASP A 286 -18.53 -5.90 21.37
C ASP A 286 -18.02 -7.35 21.44
N ARG A 287 -16.96 -7.66 20.68
CA ARG A 287 -16.24 -8.94 20.69
C ARG A 287 -15.03 -8.98 21.63
N GLY A 288 -14.80 -7.93 22.43
CA GLY A 288 -13.60 -7.80 23.27
C GLY A 288 -12.31 -7.59 22.47
N GLY A 289 -12.44 -7.10 21.24
CA GLY A 289 -11.36 -6.91 20.28
C GLY A 289 -11.01 -5.44 20.03
N SER A 290 -10.11 -5.22 19.06
CA SER A 290 -9.60 -3.89 18.69
C SER A 290 -9.61 -3.69 17.18
N VAL A 291 -9.92 -2.46 16.77
CA VAL A 291 -9.72 -2.00 15.39
C VAL A 291 -8.46 -1.15 15.30
N TYR A 292 -7.66 -1.42 14.27
CA TYR A 292 -6.54 -0.58 13.88
C TYR A 292 -6.87 0.00 12.52
N ALA A 293 -6.97 1.31 12.43
CA ALA A 293 -6.88 2.01 11.17
C ALA A 293 -5.40 2.34 10.96
N THR A 294 -4.84 1.97 9.82
CA THR A 294 -3.48 2.41 9.52
C THR A 294 -3.53 3.93 9.26
N ASP A 295 -2.50 4.66 9.66
CA ASP A 295 -2.33 6.08 9.29
C ASP A 295 -2.68 6.25 7.80
N GLU A 296 -3.45 7.29 7.44
CA GLU A 296 -3.97 7.52 6.07
C GLU A 296 -2.86 7.36 5.01
N ARG A 297 -1.62 7.74 5.36
CA ARG A 297 -0.43 7.63 4.50
C ARG A 297 -0.09 6.20 4.07
N PHE A 298 -0.54 5.19 4.82
CA PHE A 298 -0.29 3.77 4.59
C PHE A 298 -1.55 2.98 4.19
N CYS A 299 -2.75 3.53 4.39
CA CYS A 299 -4.01 2.91 3.95
C CYS A 299 -4.21 3.02 2.43
N ILE A 300 -3.76 4.11 1.82
CA ILE A 300 -3.86 4.31 0.36
C ILE A 300 -2.68 3.67 -0.38
N ASP A 301 -2.84 3.42 -1.68
CA ASP A 301 -1.80 2.89 -2.57
C ASP A 301 -0.48 3.67 -2.40
N ASN A 302 0.55 2.97 -1.94
CA ASN A 302 1.83 3.58 -1.58
C ASN A 302 3.02 2.68 -1.92
N GLY A 303 4.18 3.27 -2.19
CA GLY A 303 5.36 2.50 -2.56
C GLY A 303 6.01 1.75 -1.40
N ILE A 304 5.71 2.08 -0.14
CA ILE A 304 6.31 1.40 1.02
C ILE A 304 5.81 -0.03 1.13
N MET A 305 4.52 -0.26 0.96
CA MET A 305 3.96 -1.61 1.05
C MET A 305 4.61 -2.54 0.02
N ILE A 306 4.89 -2.01 -1.19
CA ILE A 306 5.60 -2.71 -2.25
C ILE A 306 7.07 -2.95 -1.87
N ALA A 307 7.75 -1.93 -1.35
CA ALA A 307 9.14 -2.05 -0.92
C ALA A 307 9.31 -3.12 0.18
N HIS A 308 8.40 -3.12 1.15
CA HIS A 308 8.43 -4.02 2.29
C HIS A 308 8.14 -5.46 1.86
N ALA A 309 7.08 -5.69 1.10
CA ALA A 309 6.72 -7.01 0.60
C ALA A 309 7.83 -7.59 -0.31
N GLY A 310 8.37 -6.77 -1.22
CA GLY A 310 9.45 -7.18 -2.11
C GLY A 310 10.72 -7.55 -1.35
N LEU A 311 11.08 -6.78 -0.32
CA LEU A 311 12.25 -7.13 0.48
C LEU A 311 12.03 -8.40 1.32
N LEU A 312 10.87 -8.54 1.96
CA LEU A 312 10.52 -9.75 2.70
C LEU A 312 10.58 -11.00 1.81
N ALA A 313 10.09 -10.92 0.57
CA ALA A 313 10.20 -12.00 -0.40
C ALA A 313 11.67 -12.31 -0.74
N HIS A 314 12.46 -11.28 -1.07
CA HIS A 314 13.88 -11.44 -1.38
C HIS A 314 14.68 -12.06 -0.24
N GLU A 315 14.39 -11.72 1.01
CA GLU A 315 15.05 -12.31 2.19
C GLU A 315 14.83 -13.82 2.32
N THR A 316 13.81 -14.36 1.66
CA THR A 316 13.51 -15.80 1.63
C THR A 316 14.09 -16.53 0.41
N GLY A 317 14.83 -15.80 -0.43
CA GLY A 317 15.44 -16.28 -1.67
C GLY A 317 14.55 -16.12 -2.91
N PHE A 318 13.46 -15.35 -2.83
CA PHE A 318 12.65 -15.04 -4.01
C PHE A 318 13.38 -14.01 -4.88
N GLU A 319 13.66 -14.38 -6.13
CA GLU A 319 14.26 -13.51 -7.13
C GLU A 319 13.43 -13.62 -8.42
N THR A 320 13.30 -12.52 -9.14
CA THR A 320 12.59 -12.46 -10.42
C THR A 320 13.58 -11.94 -11.46
N SER A 321 13.80 -12.70 -12.52
CA SER A 321 14.65 -12.24 -13.62
C SER A 321 13.98 -11.09 -14.38
N LEU A 322 14.76 -10.32 -15.14
CA LEU A 322 14.24 -9.16 -15.85
C LEU A 322 13.18 -9.55 -16.90
N ASP A 323 13.38 -10.67 -17.59
CA ASP A 323 12.45 -11.22 -18.57
C ASP A 323 11.13 -11.72 -17.94
N GLU A 324 11.17 -12.11 -16.67
CA GLU A 324 9.98 -12.50 -15.89
C GLU A 324 9.29 -11.31 -15.20
N SER A 325 9.93 -10.15 -15.13
CA SER A 325 9.42 -8.93 -14.47
C SER A 325 8.31 -8.19 -15.26
N THR A 326 7.39 -8.97 -15.83
CA THR A 326 6.25 -8.49 -16.61
C THR A 326 5.05 -8.14 -15.72
N CYS A 327 3.95 -7.68 -16.32
CA CYS A 327 2.74 -7.29 -15.58
C CYS A 327 1.72 -8.43 -15.57
N THR A 328 1.33 -8.86 -14.36
CA THR A 328 0.20 -9.78 -14.15
C THR A 328 -1.03 -9.01 -13.71
N GLN A 329 -1.97 -8.77 -14.63
CA GLN A 329 -3.16 -7.94 -14.36
C GLN A 329 -4.15 -8.57 -13.37
N ARG A 330 -4.19 -9.90 -13.28
CA ARG A 330 -5.11 -10.67 -12.43
C ARG A 330 -4.33 -11.50 -11.42
N PHE A 331 -3.39 -10.86 -10.73
CA PHE A 331 -2.51 -11.56 -9.80
C PHE A 331 -3.29 -11.98 -8.55
N ARG A 332 -3.44 -13.29 -8.32
CA ARG A 332 -4.19 -13.78 -7.17
C ARG A 332 -3.33 -13.80 -5.91
N THR A 333 -3.93 -13.44 -4.78
CA THR A 333 -3.23 -13.40 -3.50
C THR A 333 -2.72 -14.78 -3.05
N ASP A 334 -3.43 -15.85 -3.38
CA ASP A 334 -3.09 -17.22 -2.98
C ASP A 334 -2.07 -17.92 -3.90
N GLU A 335 -1.72 -17.30 -5.03
CA GLU A 335 -0.58 -17.72 -5.86
C GLU A 335 0.77 -17.40 -5.19
N VAL A 336 0.78 -16.50 -4.21
CA VAL A 336 2.01 -16.05 -3.54
C VAL A 336 2.33 -16.94 -2.33
N PHE A 337 3.43 -17.69 -2.43
CA PHE A 337 3.99 -18.42 -1.30
C PHE A 337 4.70 -17.46 -0.34
N VAL A 338 4.06 -17.11 0.77
CA VAL A 338 4.67 -16.25 1.81
C VAL A 338 5.59 -17.10 2.70
N LYS A 339 6.88 -17.09 2.39
CA LYS A 339 7.93 -17.81 3.14
C LYS A 339 8.48 -17.03 4.34
N TRP A 340 8.25 -15.72 4.40
CA TRP A 340 8.84 -14.80 5.40
C TRP A 340 8.03 -14.67 6.69
N ARG A 341 7.04 -15.54 6.91
CA ARG A 341 6.24 -15.60 8.14
C ARG A 341 6.86 -16.51 9.19
N ASP A 342 7.50 -17.60 8.75
CA ASP A 342 7.97 -18.72 9.57
C ASP A 342 9.43 -18.51 10.00
#